data_AF-A0A0W8F0V8-F1
#
_entry.id   AF-A0A0W8F0V8-F1
#
_cell.length_a   1.000
_cell.length_b   1.000
_cell.length_c   1.000
_cell.angle_alpha   90.00
_cell.angle_beta   90.00
_cell.angle_gamma   90.00
#
_symmetry.space_group_name_H-M   'P 1'
#
loop_
_entity.id
_entity.type
_entity.pdbx_description
1 polymer ?
#
loop_
_entity_poly.entity_id
_entity_poly.type
_entity_poly.pdbx_seq_one_letter_code
_entity_poly.pdbx_strand_id
1 'polypeptide(L)' 'MEHLQTNGRIERFFGEVERRINKFRSVGEIGVWHNEVKPHSSLNYDEPYNAFWYRLPPERILGYVEGWFYV' A
#
# COMPACT_ATOMS: atom_id res chain seq x y z
N MET A 1 -22.42 1.56 11.39
CA MET A 1 -21.84 2.32 10.26
C MET A 1 -20.98 1.34 9.47
N GLU A 2 -21.51 0.80 8.38
CA GLU A 2 -20.69 0.05 7.42
C GLU A 2 -19.58 0.97 6.92
N HIS A 3 -18.33 0.52 7.01
CA HIS A 3 -17.16 1.30 6.62
C HIS A 3 -16.96 1.24 5.11
N LEU A 4 -17.91 1.83 4.37
CA LEU A 4 -18.04 1.78 2.90
C LEU A 4 -16.78 2.24 2.15
N GLN A 5 -16.03 3.19 2.72
CA GLN A 5 -14.80 3.71 2.09
C GLN A 5 -13.62 2.73 2.12
N THR A 6 -13.54 1.86 3.12
CA THR A 6 -12.39 0.95 3.28
C THR A 6 -12.61 -0.36 2.55
N ASN A 7 -13.85 -0.87 2.56
CA ASN A 7 -14.21 -2.05 1.78
C ASN A 7 -13.98 -1.82 0.29
N GLY A 8 -14.35 -0.65 -0.24
CA GLY A 8 -14.14 -0.33 -1.66
C GLY A 8 -12.66 -0.27 -2.10
N ARG A 9 -11.71 0.00 -1.20
CA ARG A 9 -10.27 -0.07 -1.51
C ARG A 9 -9.77 -1.51 -1.55
N ILE A 10 -10.21 -2.32 -0.59
CA ILE A 10 -9.88 -3.74 -0.50
C ILE A 10 -10.43 -4.48 -1.72
N GLU A 11 -11.70 -4.26 -2.06
CA GLU A 11 -12.36 -4.85 -3.23
C GLU A 11 -11.64 -4.47 -4.53
N ARG A 12 -11.23 -3.21 -4.69
CA ARG A 12 -10.44 -2.77 -5.85
C ARG A 12 -9.09 -3.48 -5.94
N PHE A 13 -8.42 -3.68 -4.81
CA PHE A 13 -7.16 -4.41 -4.78
C PHE A 13 -7.36 -5.89 -5.16
N PHE A 14 -8.39 -6.55 -4.61
CA PHE A 14 -8.71 -7.94 -4.98
C PHE A 14 -9.05 -8.07 -6.47
N GLY A 15 -9.83 -7.14 -7.04
CA GLY A 15 -10.06 -7.12 -8.49
C GLY A 15 -8.77 -6.95 -9.31
N GLU A 16 -7.80 -6.19 -8.81
CA GLU A 16 -6.48 -6.07 -9.46
C GLU A 16 -5.68 -7.38 -9.37
N VAL A 17 -5.77 -8.08 -8.23
CA VAL A 17 -5.17 -9.41 -8.04
C VAL A 17 -5.74 -10.41 -9.02
N GLU A 18 -7.07 -10.53 -9.11
CA GLU A 18 -7.74 -11.45 -10.03
C GLU A 18 -7.32 -11.22 -11.49
N ARG A 19 -7.21 -9.96 -11.92
CA ARG A 19 -6.78 -9.60 -13.28
C ARG A 19 -5.33 -9.96 -13.59
N ARG A 20 -4.49 -10.10 -12.57
CA ARG A 20 -3.03 -10.22 -12.70
C ARG A 20 -2.47 -11.54 -12.20
N ILE A 21 -3.28 -12.39 -11.57
CA ILE A 21 -2.83 -13.66 -10.99
C ILE A 21 -2.14 -14.56 -12.01
N ASN A 22 -2.53 -14.51 -13.28
CA ASN A 22 -1.91 -15.29 -14.36
C ASN A 22 -0.59 -14.67 -14.90
N LYS A 23 -0.24 -13.46 -14.48
CA LYS A 23 0.96 -12.72 -14.92
C LYS A 23 2.09 -12.72 -13.90
N PHE A 24 1.78 -13.05 -12.64
CA PHE A 24 2.72 -13.05 -11.53
C PHE A 24 2.74 -14.43 -10.88
N ARG A 25 3.82 -14.75 -10.17
CA ARG A 25 4.01 -16.08 -9.56
C ARG A 25 3.29 -16.22 -8.21
N SER A 26 2.93 -15.09 -7.59
CA SER A 26 2.21 -15.08 -6.32
C SER A 26 1.44 -13.78 -6.10
N VAL A 27 0.50 -13.80 -5.16
CA VAL A 27 -0.19 -12.60 -4.67
C VAL A 27 0.80 -11.61 -4.04
N GLY A 28 1.86 -12.10 -3.41
CA GLY A 28 2.93 -11.26 -2.85
C GLY A 28 3.62 -10.40 -3.92
N GLU A 29 3.96 -10.99 -5.06
CA GLU A 29 4.54 -10.24 -6.19
C GLU A 29 3.57 -9.18 -6.74
N ILE A 30 2.27 -9.46 -6.74
CA ILE A 30 1.24 -8.47 -7.12
C ILE A 30 1.19 -7.34 -6.10
N GLY A 31 1.30 -7.65 -4.81
CA GLY A 31 1.37 -6.66 -3.74
C GLY A 31 2.58 -5.72 -3.89
N VAL A 32 3.77 -6.28 -4.10
CA VAL A 32 5.00 -5.50 -4.36
C VAL A 32 4.81 -4.64 -5.61
N TRP A 33 4.38 -5.23 -6.73
CA TRP A 33 4.14 -4.48 -7.95
C TRP A 33 3.11 -3.35 -7.76
N HIS A 34 2.03 -3.59 -7.02
CA HIS A 34 0.98 -2.59 -6.77
C HIS A 34 1.46 -1.41 -5.93
N ASN A 35 2.36 -1.66 -4.97
CA ASN A 35 2.80 -0.69 -3.98
C ASN A 35 4.11 0.03 -4.36
N GLU A 36 5.01 -0.64 -5.08
CA GLU A 36 6.40 -0.20 -5.29
C GLU A 36 6.77 -0.04 -6.77
N VAL A 37 5.87 -0.36 -7.71
CA VAL A 37 6.18 -0.28 -9.15
C VAL A 37 5.07 0.39 -9.96
N LYS A 38 3.80 0.16 -9.61
CA LYS A 38 2.66 0.74 -10.30
C LYS A 38 2.50 2.21 -9.88
N PRO A 39 2.65 3.20 -10.78
CA PRO A 39 2.30 4.58 -10.48
C PRO A 39 0.77 4.74 -10.42
N HIS A 40 0.27 5.52 -9.45
CA HIS A 40 -1.17 5.76 -9.31
C HIS A 40 -1.49 7.22 -9.63
N SER A 41 -2.46 7.44 -10.52
CA SER A 41 -2.86 8.81 -10.90
C SER A 41 -3.40 9.62 -9.73
N SER A 42 -4.07 8.97 -8.77
CA SER A 42 -4.53 9.62 -7.52
C SER A 42 -3.38 10.04 -6.58
N LEU A 43 -2.15 9.64 -6.88
CA LEU A 43 -0.94 10.00 -6.17
C LEU A 43 0.00 10.85 -7.06
N ASN A 44 -0.52 11.57 -8.06
CA ASN A 44 0.29 12.31 -9.03
C ASN A 44 1.33 11.42 -9.76
N TYR A 45 0.95 10.18 -10.07
CA TYR A 45 1.81 9.17 -10.67
C TYR A 45 2.97 8.70 -9.78
N ASP A 46 2.90 8.95 -8.49
CA ASP A 46 3.81 8.35 -7.50
C ASP A 46 3.34 6.94 -7.08
N GLU A 47 4.24 6.23 -6.41
CA GLU A 47 4.03 4.90 -5.87
C GLU A 47 3.39 4.97 -4.47
N PRO A 48 2.46 4.05 -4.12
CA PRO A 48 1.85 4.02 -2.80
C PRO A 48 2.85 3.92 -1.65
N TYR A 49 3.97 3.23 -1.86
CA TYR A 49 5.04 3.12 -0.89
C TYR A 49 5.63 4.49 -0.51
N ASN A 50 5.96 5.32 -1.49
CA ASN A 50 6.49 6.66 -1.26
C ASN A 50 5.46 7.55 -0.57
N ALA A 51 4.23 7.54 -1.09
CA ALA A 51 3.12 8.32 -0.52
C ALA A 51 2.80 7.90 0.93
N PHE A 52 3.00 6.64 1.30
CA PHE A 52 2.87 6.18 2.68
C PHE A 52 3.88 6.90 3.58
N TRP A 53 5.16 6.87 3.23
CA TRP A 53 6.22 7.51 4.03
C TRP A 53 6.06 9.03 4.15
N TYR A 54 5.70 9.72 3.07
CA TYR A 54 5.50 11.18 3.10
C TYR A 54 4.33 11.63 3.97
N ARG A 55 3.34 10.76 4.16
CA ARG A 55 2.11 11.07 4.91
C ARG A 55 2.17 10.60 6.35
N LEU A 56 3.24 9.94 6.77
CA LEU A 56 3.40 9.58 8.17
C LEU A 56 3.59 10.85 9.01
N PRO A 57 2.77 11.05 10.05
CA PRO A 57 2.95 12.18 10.94
C PRO A 57 4.23 11.97 11.78
N PRO A 58 4.94 13.04 12.18
CA PRO A 58 6.21 12.95 12.90
C PRO A 58 6.14 12.06 14.16
N GLU A 59 5.01 12.04 14.86
CA GLU A 59 4.79 11.23 16.05
C GLU A 59 4.84 9.72 15.73
N ARG A 60 4.36 9.31 14.55
CA ARG A 60 4.43 7.91 14.10
C ARG A 60 5.85 7.52 13.74
N ILE A 61 6.61 8.43 13.13
CA ILE A 61 8.02 8.23 12.82
C ILE A 61 8.82 8.03 14.12
N LEU A 62 8.61 8.90 15.11
CA LEU A 62 9.26 8.79 16.43
C LEU A 62 8.92 7.48 17.14
N GLY A 63 7.67 7.01 17.05
CA GLY A 63 7.27 5.71 17.61
C GLY A 63 7.96 4.50 16.95
N TYR A 64 8.19 4.53 15.63
CA TYR A 64 8.98 3.48 14.95
C TYR A 64 10.44 3.50 15.40
N VAL A 65 11.00 4.71 15.56
CA VAL A 65 12.38 4.91 16.01
C VAL A 65 12.59 4.44 17.45
N GLU A 66 11.64 4.71 18.34
CA GLU A 66 11.65 4.18 19.72
C GLU A 66 11.73 2.65 19.72
N GLY A 67 10.90 1.97 18.91
CA GLY A 67 10.94 0.52 18.76
C GLY A 67 12.26 -0.04 18.21
N TRP A 68 13.05 0.75 17.48
CA TRP A 68 14.37 0.36 16.98
C TRP A 68 15.49 0.51 18.02
N PHE A 69 15.31 1.40 19.00
CA PHE A 69 16.27 1.59 20.09
C PHE A 69 16.05 0.63 21.28
N TYR A 70 14.91 -0.05 21.33
CA TYR A 70 14.62 -1.13 22.30
C TYR A 70 14.93 -2.54 21.73
N VAL A 71 16.07 -2.67 21.02
CA VAL A 71 16.66 -3.96 20.59
C VAL A 71 18.02 -4.15 21.25
#